data_AF-A0AAD7EDX1-F1
#
_entry.id   AF-A0AAD7EDX1-F1
#
_cell.length_a   1.000
_cell.length_b   1.000
_cell.length_c   1.000
_cell.angle_alpha   90.00
_cell.angle_beta   90.00
_cell.angle_gamma   90.00
#
_symmetry.space_group_name_H-M   'P 1'
#
loop_
_entity.id
_entity.type
_entity.pdbx_description
1 polymer ?
#
loop_
_entity_poly.entity_id
_entity_poly.type
_entity_poly.pdbx_seq_one_letter_code
_entity_poly.pdbx_strand_id
1 'polypeptide(L)'
;RVRQVRVVFSLTECALKHLFPNERPHHHLAYVEWFSKFPNAPEPNHAMYKVSRPAEHSATIILVANICRSMQLFPEFGPITPRDWTSQNVLEHCRKFYVSPWSDRHSYVTIC
;
A
#
# COMPACT_ATOMS: atom_id res chain seq x y z
N ARG A 1 5.63 -3.49 5.15
CA ARG A 1 4.52 -3.99 4.28
C ARG A 1 4.01 -2.83 3.44
N VAL A 2 3.51 -3.08 2.24
CA VAL A 2 2.90 -2.05 1.37
C VAL A 2 1.38 -2.08 1.50
N ARG A 3 0.75 -0.93 1.29
CA ARG A 3 -0.70 -0.77 1.25
C ARG A 3 -1.08 0.16 0.11
N GLN A 4 -2.24 -0.05 -0.49
CA GLN A 4 -2.84 0.88 -1.44
C GLN A 4 -3.78 1.83 -0.71
N VAL A 5 -3.61 3.13 -0.88
CA VAL A 5 -4.58 4.12 -0.39
C VAL A 5 -5.76 4.18 -1.36
N ARG A 6 -6.99 3.98 -0.85
CA ARG A 6 -8.21 4.10 -1.67
C ARG A 6 -8.87 5.46 -1.53
N VAL A 7 -9.00 5.92 -0.30
CA VAL A 7 -9.65 7.18 0.00
C VAL A 7 -8.99 7.80 1.23
N VAL A 8 -8.77 9.10 1.16
CA VAL A 8 -8.40 9.94 2.29
C VAL A 8 -9.64 10.74 2.66
N PHE A 9 -9.99 10.73 3.93
CA PHE A 9 -11.21 11.37 4.41
C PHE A 9 -11.00 11.95 5.81
N SER A 10 -11.94 12.79 6.21
CA SER A 10 -12.00 13.36 7.54
C SER A 10 -13.35 13.06 8.16
N LEU A 11 -13.34 12.83 9.48
CA LEU A 11 -14.57 12.66 10.25
C LEU A 11 -15.08 14.03 10.69
N THR A 12 -16.39 14.14 10.85
CA THR A 12 -17.01 15.34 11.43
C THR A 12 -16.63 15.46 12.91
N GLU A 13 -16.65 16.67 13.46
CA GLU A 13 -16.32 16.89 14.88
C GLU A 13 -17.21 16.07 15.83
N CYS A 14 -18.48 15.90 15.50
CA CYS A 14 -19.41 15.08 16.29
C CYS A 14 -18.97 13.61 16.30
N ALA A 15 -18.58 13.05 15.14
CA ALA A 15 -18.11 11.69 15.03
C ALA A 15 -16.77 11.48 15.75
N LEU A 16 -15.85 12.47 15.67
CA LEU A 16 -14.58 12.43 16.38
C LEU A 16 -14.77 12.40 17.90
N LYS A 17 -15.63 13.27 18.45
CA LYS A 17 -15.95 13.30 19.89
C LYS A 17 -16.58 12.00 20.37
N HIS A 18 -17.38 11.35 19.52
CA HIS A 18 -18.02 10.08 19.87
C HIS A 18 -17.05 8.90 19.85
N LEU A 19 -16.22 8.79 18.80
CA LEU A 19 -15.29 7.67 18.61
C LEU A 19 -14.02 7.79 19.47
N PHE A 20 -13.61 9.02 19.79
CA PHE A 20 -12.37 9.32 20.51
C PHE A 20 -12.63 10.36 21.62
N PRO A 21 -13.42 10.00 22.66
CA PRO A 21 -13.87 10.97 23.66
C PRO A 21 -12.73 11.57 24.50
N ASN A 22 -11.61 10.86 24.65
CA ASN A 22 -10.49 11.24 25.53
C ASN A 22 -9.23 11.67 24.75
N GLU A 23 -9.30 11.74 23.43
CA GLU A 23 -8.17 12.08 22.57
C GLU A 23 -8.57 13.20 21.60
N ARG A 24 -7.59 13.93 21.07
CA ARG A 24 -7.79 14.79 19.90
C ARG A 24 -7.21 14.05 18.69
N PRO A 25 -8.00 13.25 17.96
CA PRO A 25 -7.46 12.47 16.86
C PRO A 25 -7.00 13.40 15.75
N HIS A 26 -6.01 12.97 14.97
CA HIS A 26 -5.70 13.66 13.72
C HIS A 26 -6.92 13.60 12.79
N HIS A 27 -7.26 14.74 12.17
CA HIS A 27 -8.47 14.89 11.36
C HIS A 27 -8.46 14.04 10.08
N HIS A 28 -7.30 13.59 9.62
CA HIS A 28 -7.16 12.91 8.34
C HIS A 28 -6.90 11.41 8.53
N LEU A 29 -7.84 10.63 8.03
CA LEU A 29 -7.81 9.18 7.99
C LEU A 29 -7.67 8.70 6.54
N ALA A 30 -7.11 7.51 6.36
CA ALA A 30 -7.02 6.84 5.08
C ALA A 30 -7.58 5.43 5.20
N TYR A 31 -8.49 5.08 4.29
CA TYR A 31 -8.84 3.68 4.04
C TYR A 31 -7.78 3.09 3.13
N VAL A 32 -7.14 2.02 3.61
CA VAL A 32 -6.04 1.37 2.91
C VAL A 32 -6.30 -0.12 2.77
N GLU A 33 -5.94 -0.67 1.62
CA GLU A 33 -5.96 -2.10 1.35
C GLU A 33 -4.55 -2.68 1.43
N TRP A 34 -4.43 -3.85 2.04
CA TRP A 34 -3.15 -4.49 2.29
C TRP A 34 -2.70 -5.36 1.14
N PHE A 35 -1.41 -5.26 0.82
CA PHE A 35 -0.70 -6.33 0.13
C PHE A 35 -0.18 -7.36 1.14
N SER A 36 0.25 -8.51 0.64
CA SER A 36 0.94 -9.53 1.43
C SER A 36 2.14 -8.95 2.18
N LYS A 37 2.59 -9.66 3.23
CA LYS A 37 3.86 -9.31 3.87
C LYS A 37 5.00 -9.41 2.85
N PHE A 38 6.05 -8.63 3.06
CA PHE A 38 7.28 -8.84 2.32
C PHE A 38 7.86 -10.21 2.68
N PRO A 39 8.35 -10.97 1.70
CA PRO A 39 9.13 -12.18 1.97
C PRO A 39 10.42 -11.81 2.73
N ASN A 40 11.00 -12.79 3.42
CA ASN A 40 12.22 -12.58 4.21
C ASN A 40 13.42 -12.19 3.34
N ALA A 41 13.43 -12.56 2.06
CA ALA A 41 14.47 -12.22 1.10
C ALA A 41 13.84 -11.67 -0.19
N PRO A 42 14.51 -10.71 -0.86
CA PRO A 42 14.10 -10.25 -2.19
C PRO A 42 14.37 -11.31 -3.27
N GLU A 43 13.81 -11.12 -4.45
CA GLU A 43 14.05 -12.00 -5.60
C GLU A 43 15.52 -11.94 -6.06
N PRO A 44 16.18 -13.09 -6.35
CA PRO A 44 17.63 -13.13 -6.59
C PRO A 44 18.11 -12.33 -7.81
N ASN A 45 17.33 -12.32 -8.89
CA ASN A 45 17.78 -11.80 -10.19
C ASN A 45 17.78 -10.27 -10.25
N HIS A 46 16.85 -9.66 -9.53
CA HIS A 46 16.57 -8.24 -9.67
C HIS A 46 16.33 -7.57 -8.31
N ALA A 47 16.60 -8.25 -7.19
CA ALA A 47 16.54 -7.79 -5.80
C ALA A 47 15.27 -7.02 -5.39
N MET A 48 14.13 -7.20 -6.07
CA MET A 48 12.85 -6.59 -5.68
C MET A 48 12.06 -7.53 -4.79
N TYR A 49 11.22 -6.99 -3.93
CA TYR A 49 10.35 -7.78 -3.08
C TYR A 49 9.05 -8.10 -3.79
N LYS A 50 8.71 -9.38 -3.86
CA LYS A 50 7.43 -9.83 -4.42
C LYS A 50 6.31 -9.70 -3.39
N VAL A 51 5.23 -9.04 -3.75
CA VAL A 51 4.01 -8.91 -2.94
C VAL A 51 2.80 -9.30 -3.77
N SER A 52 1.74 -9.76 -3.12
CA SER A 52 0.49 -10.12 -3.78
C SER A 52 -0.72 -9.48 -3.11
N ARG A 53 -1.81 -9.32 -3.86
CA ARG A 53 -3.11 -9.08 -3.25
C ARG A 53 -3.57 -10.36 -2.53
N PRO A 54 -3.99 -10.26 -1.26
CA PRO A 54 -4.62 -11.38 -0.57
C PRO A 54 -5.95 -11.76 -1.24
N ALA A 55 -6.34 -13.03 -1.16
CA ALA A 55 -7.60 -13.51 -1.72
C ALA A 55 -8.81 -12.93 -0.97
N GLU A 56 -8.66 -12.72 0.34
CA GLU A 56 -9.62 -11.98 1.15
C GLU A 56 -9.26 -10.49 1.17
N HIS A 57 -10.27 -9.64 0.99
CA HIS A 57 -10.12 -8.20 1.07
C HIS A 57 -9.71 -7.78 2.49
N SER A 58 -8.40 -7.60 2.70
CA SER A 58 -7.86 -7.07 3.94
C SER A 58 -7.71 -5.56 3.81
N ALA A 59 -8.56 -4.81 4.51
CA ALA A 59 -8.53 -3.36 4.55
C ALA A 59 -8.56 -2.84 5.99
N THR A 60 -7.96 -1.68 6.21
CA THR A 60 -7.93 -1.01 7.52
C THR A 60 -8.00 0.49 7.34
N ILE A 61 -8.52 1.18 8.35
CA ILE A 61 -8.43 2.64 8.45
C ILE A 61 -7.20 3.00 9.27
N ILE A 62 -6.37 3.90 8.77
CA ILE A 62 -5.20 4.44 9.47
C ILE A 62 -5.21 5.96 9.49
N LEU A 63 -4.47 6.55 10.43
CA LEU A 63 -4.15 7.97 10.36
C LEU A 63 -3.25 8.22 9.15
N VAL A 64 -3.50 9.31 8.42
CA VAL A 64 -2.63 9.73 7.30
C VAL A 64 -1.20 9.98 7.78
N ALA A 65 -1.03 10.45 9.02
CA ALA A 65 0.27 10.62 9.66
C ALA A 65 1.10 9.32 9.76
N ASN A 66 0.46 8.15 9.69
CA ASN A 66 1.15 6.85 9.70
C ASN A 66 1.62 6.40 8.30
N ILE A 67 1.30 7.17 7.25
CA ILE A 67 1.77 6.89 5.89
C ILE A 67 3.18 7.43 5.76
N CYS A 68 4.16 6.53 5.74
CA CYS A 68 5.56 6.94 5.68
C CYS A 68 5.98 7.44 4.30
N ARG A 69 5.62 6.71 3.24
CA ARG A 69 6.15 6.96 1.88
C ARG A 69 5.35 6.28 0.78
N SER A 70 5.42 6.87 -0.41
CA SER A 70 4.97 6.26 -1.66
C SER A 70 6.01 5.23 -2.13
N MET A 71 5.53 4.08 -2.60
CA MET A 71 6.39 3.01 -3.12
C MET A 71 5.97 2.68 -4.55
N GLN A 72 6.94 2.41 -5.41
CA GLN A 72 6.66 2.00 -6.79
C GLN A 72 6.38 0.50 -6.85
N LEU A 73 5.22 0.16 -7.42
CA LEU A 73 4.81 -1.21 -7.70
C LEU A 73 4.95 -1.49 -9.19
N PHE A 74 5.66 -2.57 -9.51
CA PHE A 74 5.76 -3.09 -10.86
C PHE A 74 4.87 -4.34 -10.95
N PRO A 75 3.87 -4.39 -11.83
CA PRO A 75 3.08 -5.60 -12.00
C PRO A 75 3.99 -6.75 -12.48
N GLU A 76 3.76 -7.95 -11.95
CA GLU A 76 4.39 -9.15 -12.48
C GLU A 76 3.72 -9.48 -13.81
N PHE A 77 4.41 -9.16 -14.91
CA PHE A 77 3.96 -9.51 -16.24
C PHE A 77 4.15 -11.02 -16.47
N GLY A 78 3.07 -11.69 -16.89
CA GLY A 78 3.16 -13.04 -17.41
C GLY A 78 3.70 -13.06 -18.84
N PRO A 79 3.75 -14.25 -19.48
CA PRO A 79 4.16 -14.38 -20.89
C PRO A 79 3.33 -13.52 -21.85
N ILE A 80 2.06 -13.27 -21.49
CA ILE A 80 1.15 -12.39 -22.22
C ILE A 80 0.64 -11.34 -21.23
N THR A 81 0.92 -10.08 -21.53
CA THR A 81 0.38 -8.95 -20.76
C THR A 81 -1.00 -8.58 -21.32
N PRO A 82 -2.06 -8.57 -20.48
CA PRO A 82 -3.38 -8.15 -20.92
C PRO A 82 -3.37 -6.69 -21.43
N ARG A 83 -3.99 -6.44 -22.59
CA ARG A 83 -3.97 -5.12 -23.26
C ARG A 83 -4.90 -4.08 -22.63
N ASP A 84 -5.83 -4.54 -21.80
CA ASP A 84 -6.76 -3.72 -21.02
C ASP A 84 -6.10 -3.08 -19.79
N TRP A 85 -4.87 -3.47 -19.46
CA TRP A 85 -4.14 -2.90 -18.33
C TRP A 85 -3.74 -1.45 -18.59
N THR A 86 -4.17 -0.59 -17.69
CA THR A 86 -3.83 0.83 -17.63
C THR A 86 -3.23 1.13 -16.27
N SER A 87 -2.54 2.28 -16.15
CA SER A 87 -2.00 2.73 -14.87
C SER A 87 -3.07 2.89 -13.78
N GLN A 88 -4.34 3.06 -14.15
CA GLN A 88 -5.46 3.24 -13.23
C GLN A 88 -6.04 1.90 -12.72
N ASN A 89 -6.06 0.87 -13.56
CA ASN A 89 -6.73 -0.39 -13.25
C ASN A 89 -5.77 -1.54 -12.93
N VAL A 90 -4.47 -1.42 -13.25
CA VAL A 90 -3.50 -2.51 -13.11
C VAL A 90 -3.35 -2.95 -11.65
N LEU A 91 -3.54 -2.02 -10.71
CA LEU A 91 -3.55 -2.35 -9.30
C LEU A 91 -4.71 -3.28 -8.92
N GLU A 92 -5.84 -3.25 -9.63
CA GLU A 92 -7.01 -4.10 -9.38
C GLU A 92 -6.93 -5.44 -10.11
N HIS A 93 -6.46 -5.42 -11.36
CA HIS A 93 -6.44 -6.62 -12.19
C HIS A 93 -5.22 -7.51 -11.95
N CYS A 94 -4.07 -6.93 -11.62
CA CYS A 94 -2.87 -7.70 -11.35
C CYS A 94 -2.86 -8.22 -9.91
N ARG A 95 -2.51 -9.50 -9.74
CA ARG A 95 -2.49 -10.16 -8.42
C ARG A 95 -1.15 -10.06 -7.72
N LYS A 96 -0.06 -9.86 -8.48
CA LYS A 96 1.31 -9.93 -7.98
C LYS A 96 2.11 -8.75 -8.49
N PHE A 97 2.90 -8.17 -7.59
CA PHE A 97 3.70 -6.99 -7.87
C PHE A 97 5.09 -7.15 -7.30
N TYR A 98 6.05 -6.50 -7.92
CA TYR A 98 7.38 -6.28 -7.40
C TYR A 98 7.48 -4.88 -6.83
N VAL A 99 8.03 -4.79 -5.62
CA VAL A 99 8.29 -3.52 -4.95
C VAL A 99 9.78 -3.21 -5.08
N SER A 100 10.08 -2.09 -5.71
CA SER A 100 11.47 -1.65 -5.87
C SER A 100 12.02 -1.12 -4.55
N PRO A 101 13.16 -1.64 -4.06
CA PRO A 101 13.89 -1.06 -2.94
C PRO A 101 14.75 0.13 -3.36
N TRP A 102 14.67 0.64 -4.60
CA TRP A 102 15.52 1.74 -5.09
C TRP A 102 14.77 3.03 -5.43
N SER A 103 13.44 3.01 -5.43
CA SER A 103 12.66 4.15 -5.93
C SER A 103 12.68 5.39 -5.00
N ASP A 104 13.19 5.26 -3.77
CA ASP A 104 13.43 6.39 -2.86
C ASP A 104 14.92 6.51 -2.54
N ARG A 105 15.49 7.72 -2.58
CA ARG A 105 16.90 7.98 -2.24
C ARG A 105 17.18 7.65 -0.76
N HIS A 106 16.14 7.57 0.07
CA HIS A 106 16.19 7.10 1.46
C HIS A 106 15.93 5.59 1.63
N SER A 107 15.67 4.84 0.55
CA SER A 107 15.59 3.37 0.60
C SER A 107 16.91 2.72 1.02
N TYR A 108 18.03 3.43 0.84
CA TYR A 108 19.35 3.04 1.32
C TYR A 108 19.50 3.11 2.84
N VAL A 109 18.58 3.77 3.56
CA VAL A 109 18.72 4.06 5.00
C VAL A 109 17.76 3.25 5.86
N THR A 110 16.64 2.73 5.34
CA THR A 110 15.66 2.06 6.20
C THR A 110 14.80 1.02 5.47
N ILE A 111 15.40 -0.16 5.23
CA ILE A 111 14.67 -1.42 5.31
C ILE A 111 14.98 -1.99 6.70
N CYS A 112 14.23 -1.53 7.70
CA CYS A 112 14.17 -2.16 9.02
C CYS A 112 12.83 -2.90 9.14
#